data_AF-A0A218QKS8-F1
#
_entry.id   AF-A0A218QKS8-F1
#
_cell.length_a   1.000
_cell.length_b   1.000
_cell.length_c   1.000
_cell.angle_alpha   90.00
_cell.angle_beta   90.00
_cell.angle_gamma   90.00
#
_symmetry.space_group_name_H-M   'P 1'
#
loop_
_entity.id
_entity.type
_entity.pdbx_description
1 polymer ?
#
loop_
_entity_poly.entity_id
_entity_poly.type
_entity_poly.pdbx_seq_one_letter_code
_entity_poly.pdbx_strand_id
1 'polypeptide(L)' 'MINLDTSIVHCPVQMFIAKQLTKTEANPEGTETIQTVKVTLDAAVQMVMDNTITHAPSCVLILKARHGYLNSN' A
#
# COMPACT_ATOMS: atom_id res chain seq x y z
N MET A 1 3.97 30.94 16.12
CA MET A 1 4.10 29.66 15.39
C MET A 1 3.16 28.68 16.08
N ILE A 2 1.98 28.43 15.51
CA ILE A 2 0.99 27.52 16.10
C ILE A 2 1.42 26.11 15.71
N ASN A 3 1.75 25.29 16.70
CA ASN A 3 1.99 23.87 16.46
C ASN A 3 0.62 23.15 16.41
N LEU A 4 0.29 22.60 15.22
CA LEU A 4 -0.94 21.87 14.91
C LEU A 4 -0.79 20.37 15.18
N ASP A 5 0.09 19.95 16.08
CA ASP A 5 0.24 18.55 16.46
C ASP A 5 -0.87 18.14 17.45
N THR A 6 -2.11 18.03 16.97
CA THR A 6 -3.09 17.14 17.59
C THR A 6 -2.63 15.70 17.39
N SER A 7 -2.94 14.78 18.30
CA SER A 7 -2.59 13.34 18.43
C SER A 7 -2.43 12.43 17.18
N ILE A 8 -2.54 12.94 15.95
CA ILE A 8 -1.96 12.44 14.68
C ILE A 8 -0.40 12.51 14.67
N VAL A 9 0.17 13.05 15.76
CA VAL A 9 1.52 12.87 16.31
C VAL A 9 2.23 11.58 15.86
N HIS A 10 3.34 11.74 15.12
CA HIS A 10 4.39 10.73 14.87
C HIS A 10 3.92 9.26 14.73
N CYS A 11 3.29 8.94 13.59
CA CYS A 11 2.92 7.57 13.23
C CYS A 11 3.78 7.04 12.08
N PRO A 12 4.97 6.44 12.35
CA PRO A 12 5.80 5.88 11.30
C PRO A 12 5.13 4.66 10.65
N VAL A 13 5.08 4.64 9.32
CA VAL A 13 4.55 3.51 8.55
C VAL A 13 5.69 2.61 8.11
N GLN A 14 5.69 1.36 8.57
CA GLN A 14 6.58 0.32 8.08
C GLN A 14 5.95 -0.39 6.88
N MET A 15 6.72 -0.59 5.81
CA MET A 15 6.23 -1.16 4.55
C MET A 15 6.99 -2.44 4.21
N PHE A 16 6.27 -3.48 3.78
CA PHE A 16 6.82 -4.78 3.44
C PHE A 16 6.30 -5.27 2.09
N ILE A 17 7.11 -6.06 1.38
CA ILE A 17 6.70 -6.80 0.18
C ILE A 17 6.62 -8.27 0.55
N ALA A 18 5.41 -8.80 0.64
CA ALA A 18 5.19 -10.22 0.90
C ALA A 18 5.29 -11.02 -0.41
N LYS A 19 6.03 -12.14 -0.38
CA LYS A 19 6.22 -13.05 -1.52
C LYS A 19 5.88 -14.48 -1.08
N GLN A 20 5.71 -15.39 -2.03
CA GLN A 20 5.44 -16.81 -1.78
C GLN A 20 4.19 -17.04 -0.89
N LEU A 21 3.10 -16.35 -1.21
CA LEU A 21 1.86 -16.38 -0.45
C LEU A 21 1.14 -17.73 -0.58
N THR A 22 0.60 -18.23 0.54
CA THR A 22 -0.40 -19.29 0.59
C THR A 22 -1.76 -18.70 0.95
N LYS A 23 -2.84 -19.36 0.52
CA LYS A 23 -4.20 -18.93 0.85
C LYS A 23 -4.67 -19.60 2.14
N THR A 24 -5.38 -18.83 2.95
CA THR A 24 -6.08 -19.29 4.15
C THR A 24 -7.49 -18.70 4.17
N GLU A 25 -8.36 -19.22 5.04
CA GLU A 25 -9.64 -18.59 5.33
C GLU A 25 -9.42 -17.19 5.93
N ALA A 26 -10.19 -16.21 5.44
CA ALA A 26 -10.13 -14.84 5.93
C ALA A 26 -10.89 -14.74 7.26
N ASN A 27 -10.35 -13.97 8.20
CA ASN A 27 -10.96 -13.71 9.51
C ASN A 27 -10.98 -12.19 9.79
N PRO A 28 -11.81 -11.42 9.06
CA PRO A 28 -11.94 -9.98 9.28
C PRO A 28 -12.60 -9.67 10.62
N GLU A 29 -12.31 -8.50 11.19
CA GLU A 29 -13.06 -7.98 12.34
C GLU A 29 -14.53 -7.71 11.93
N GLY A 30 -15.47 -7.78 12.87
CA GLY A 30 -16.91 -7.79 12.58
C GLY A 30 -17.46 -6.59 11.79
N THR A 31 -16.70 -5.49 11.70
CA THR A 31 -17.05 -4.29 10.93
C THR A 31 -16.23 -4.09 9.65
N GLU A 32 -15.21 -4.92 9.41
CA GLU A 32 -14.33 -4.79 8.25
C GLU A 32 -14.97 -5.33 6.98
N THR A 33 -15.08 -4.48 5.96
CA THR A 33 -15.48 -4.89 4.61
C THR A 33 -14.29 -4.74 3.68
N ILE A 34 -13.53 -5.82 3.47
CA ILE A 34 -12.33 -5.84 2.64
C ILE A 34 -12.59 -6.67 1.38
N GLN A 35 -12.36 -6.07 0.21
CA GLN A 35 -12.42 -6.76 -1.08
C GLN A 35 -11.02 -6.88 -1.67
N THR A 36 -10.66 -8.08 -2.12
CA THR A 36 -9.35 -8.33 -2.72
C THR A 36 -9.36 -7.90 -4.19
N VAL A 37 -8.45 -7.00 -4.56
CA VAL A 37 -8.18 -6.63 -5.95
C VAL A 37 -6.84 -7.23 -6.36
N LYS A 38 -6.82 -7.93 -7.51
CA LYS A 38 -5.59 -8.51 -8.09
C LYS A 38 -5.30 -7.82 -9.41
N VAL A 39 -4.15 -7.17 -9.47
CA VAL A 39 -3.64 -6.47 -10.65
C VAL A 39 -2.16 -6.75 -10.82
N THR A 40 -1.64 -6.57 -12.03
CA THR A 40 -0.19 -6.61 -12.27
C THR A 40 0.47 -5.39 -11.60
N LEU A 41 1.79 -5.47 -11.35
CA LEU A 41 2.53 -4.32 -10.82
C LEU A 41 2.42 -3.11 -11.76
N ASP A 42 2.44 -3.32 -13.07
CA ASP A 42 2.34 -2.25 -14.07
C ASP A 42 0.97 -1.58 -14.06
N ALA A 43 -0.10 -2.38 -13.95
CA ALA A 43 -1.44 -1.83 -13.78
C ALA A 43 -1.56 -1.05 -12.46
N ALA A 44 -0.99 -1.56 -11.36
CA ALA A 44 -0.98 -0.84 -10.08
C ALA A 44 -0.21 0.49 -10.17
N VAL A 45 0.91 0.54 -10.89
CA VAL A 45 1.64 1.78 -11.17
C VAL A 45 0.77 2.74 -11.97
N GLN A 46 0.09 2.26 -13.01
CA GLN A 46 -0.82 3.09 -13.80
C GLN A 46 -1.96 3.67 -12.94
N MET A 47 -2.54 2.87 -12.05
CA MET A 47 -3.57 3.30 -11.10
C MET A 47 -3.07 4.38 -10.11
N VAL A 48 -1.78 4.43 -9.81
CA VAL A 48 -1.18 5.54 -9.04
C VAL A 48 -1.06 6.78 -9.94
N MET A 49 -0.59 6.60 -11.18
CA MET A 49 -0.36 7.71 -12.12
C MET A 49 -1.66 8.38 -12.59
N ASP A 50 -2.78 7.66 -12.63
CA ASP A 50 -4.08 8.17 -13.05
C ASP A 50 -4.99 8.65 -11.89
N ASN A 51 -4.47 8.63 -10.65
CA ASN A 51 -5.19 8.97 -9.42
C ASN A 51 -6.32 8.01 -9.02
N THR A 52 -6.36 6.79 -9.54
CA THR A 52 -7.26 5.74 -9.03
C THR A 52 -6.87 5.30 -7.61
N ILE A 53 -5.57 5.20 -7.33
CA ILE A 53 -5.04 4.97 -5.99
C ILE A 53 -4.53 6.31 -5.44
N THR A 54 -5.16 6.80 -4.38
CA THR A 54 -4.85 8.12 -3.78
C THR A 54 -4.25 8.03 -2.38
N HIS A 55 -4.23 6.83 -1.77
CA HIS A 55 -3.67 6.62 -0.44
C HIS A 55 -2.13 6.73 -0.48
N ALA A 56 -1.58 7.79 0.11
CA ALA A 56 -0.17 8.15 -0.04
C ALA A 56 0.83 7.03 0.31
N PRO A 57 0.69 6.28 1.44
CA PRO A 57 1.56 5.12 1.71
C PRO A 57 1.51 4.04 0.62
N SER A 58 0.33 3.78 0.05
CA SER A 58 0.17 2.80 -1.03
C SER A 58 0.86 3.27 -2.31
N CYS A 59 0.73 4.55 -2.68
CA CYS A 59 1.43 5.13 -3.83
C CYS A 59 2.96 4.98 -3.69
N VAL A 60 3.50 5.33 -2.52
CA VAL A 60 4.94 5.20 -2.23
C VAL A 60 5.39 3.74 -2.32
N LEU A 61 4.63 2.80 -1.73
CA LEU A 61 4.97 1.38 -1.76
C LEU A 61 4.98 0.81 -3.18
N ILE A 62 3.97 1.10 -3.99
CA ILE A 62 3.86 0.62 -5.38
C ILE A 62 5.04 1.15 -6.22
N LEU A 63 5.34 2.45 -6.12
CA LEU A 63 6.43 3.07 -6.87
C LEU A 63 7.81 2.55 -6.43
N LYS A 64 8.02 2.37 -5.12
CA LYS A 64 9.25 1.75 -4.60
C LYS A 64 9.39 0.29 -5.04
N ALA A 65 8.29 -0.46 -5.04
CA ALA A 65 8.29 -1.85 -5.51
C ALA A 65 8.67 -1.93 -6.98
N ARG A 66 8.18 -1.03 -7.85
CA ARG A 66 8.60 -0.93 -9.25
C ARG A 66 10.10 -0.64 -9.37
N HIS A 67 10.61 0.34 -8.63
CA HIS A 67 12.04 0.65 -8.66
C HIS A 67 12.92 -0.53 -8.17
N GLY A 68 12.58 -1.13 -7.03
CA GLY A 68 13.31 -2.28 -6.49
C GLY A 68 13.24 -3.51 -7.39
N TYR A 69 12.11 -3.74 -8.05
CA TYR A 69 11.95 -4.81 -9.03
C TYR A 69 12.86 -4.62 -10.25
N LEU A 70 12.97 -3.39 -10.77
CA LEU A 70 13.87 -3.06 -11.89
C LEU A 70 15.35 -3.22 -11.52
N ASN A 71 15.71 -3.05 -10.25
CA ASN A 71 17.09 -3.21 -9.76
C ASN A 71 17.44 -4.66 -9.35
N SER A 72 16.47 -5.57 -9.37
CA SER A 72 16.65 -6.97 -8.97
C SER A 72 16.65 -7.95 -10.16
N ASN A 73 16.49 -7.42 -11.38
CA ASN A 73 16.61 -8.12 -12.67
C ASN A 73 17.84 -7.61 -13.41
#